data_AF-A0A6F9CSY7-F1
#
_entry.id   AF-A0A6F9CSY7-F1
#
_cell.length_a   1.000
_cell.length_b   1.000
_cell.length_c   1.000
_cell.angle_alpha   90.00
_cell.angle_beta   90.00
_cell.angle_gamma   90.00
#
_symmetry.space_group_name_H-M   'P 1'
#
loop_
_entity.id
_entity.type
_entity.pdbx_description
1 polymer ?
#
loop_
_entity_poly.entity_id
_entity_poly.type
_entity_poly.pdbx_seq_one_letter_code
_entity_poly.pdbx_strand_id
1 'polypeptide(L)'
;MHRHLLSLQDSFLNALKEAGDKLVVGLSEKPENKNVVFLKVDVDEAADVAKHCDIKCMPTFHFYKNGEKVDEFSGANQATLEEKVNALRS
;
A
#
# COMPACT_ATOMS: atom_id res chain seq x y z
N MET A 1 28.69 -1.60 -17.09
CA MET A 1 27.92 -2.50 -16.20
C MET A 1 27.07 -1.78 -15.14
N HIS A 2 27.51 -0.67 -14.54
CA HIS A 2 26.75 0.02 -13.47
C HIS A 2 25.36 0.58 -13.88
N ARG A 3 25.22 1.17 -15.08
CA ARG A 3 23.92 1.72 -15.55
C ARG A 3 22.82 0.67 -15.72
N HIS A 4 23.20 -0.57 -16.03
CA HIS A 4 22.22 -1.63 -16.27
C HIS A 4 21.66 -2.19 -14.96
N LEU A 5 22.48 -2.23 -13.88
CA LEU A 5 22.02 -2.63 -12.55
C LEU A 5 21.02 -1.62 -11.97
N LEU A 6 21.27 -0.32 -12.16
CA LEU A 6 20.35 0.74 -11.71
C LEU A 6 18.98 0.61 -12.39
N SER A 7 18.93 0.43 -13.73
CA SER A 7 17.66 0.29 -14.43
C SER A 7 16.87 -0.96 -14.00
N LEU A 8 17.56 -2.05 -13.67
CA LEU A 8 16.95 -3.28 -13.17
C LEU A 8 16.36 -3.09 -11.77
N GLN A 9 17.07 -2.41 -10.87
CA GLN A 9 16.57 -2.08 -9.53
C GLN A 9 15.35 -1.16 -9.58
N ASP A 10 15.38 -0.11 -10.42
CA ASP A 10 14.25 0.82 -10.57
C ASP A 10 13.01 0.11 -11.15
N SER A 11 13.20 -0.78 -12.13
CA SER A 11 12.09 -1.55 -12.71
C SER A 11 11.43 -2.48 -11.69
N PHE A 12 12.21 -3.05 -10.77
CA PHE A 12 11.69 -3.92 -9.73
C PHE A 12 10.92 -3.13 -8.66
N LEU A 13 11.44 -1.97 -8.25
CA LEU A 13 10.75 -1.07 -7.33
C LEU A 13 9.43 -0.56 -7.93
N ASN A 14 9.42 -0.18 -9.21
CA ASN A 14 8.19 0.22 -9.90
C ASN A 14 7.17 -0.91 -9.95
N ALA A 15 7.59 -2.15 -10.22
CA ALA A 15 6.69 -3.30 -10.20
C ALA A 15 6.07 -3.52 -8.81
N LEU A 16 6.82 -3.32 -7.72
CA LEU A 16 6.29 -3.40 -6.36
C LEU A 16 5.29 -2.29 -6.05
N LYS A 17 5.55 -1.06 -6.51
CA LYS A 17 4.58 0.06 -6.41
C LYS A 17 3.30 -0.27 -7.15
N GLU A 18 3.40 -0.70 -8.40
CA GLU A 18 2.24 -1.07 -9.22
C GLU A 18 1.43 -2.22 -8.63
N ALA A 19 2.08 -3.21 -8.00
CA ALA A 19 1.40 -4.32 -7.36
C ALA A 19 0.51 -3.83 -6.21
N GLY A 20 0.99 -2.89 -5.38
CA GLY A 20 0.18 -2.24 -4.36
C GLY A 20 -1.01 -1.48 -4.96
N ASP A 21 -0.75 -0.67 -5.99
CA ASP A 21 -1.77 0.15 -6.64
C ASP A 21 -2.92 -0.68 -7.19
N LYS A 22 -2.61 -1.79 -7.90
CA LYS A 22 -3.63 -2.68 -8.46
C LYS A 22 -4.55 -3.27 -7.39
N LEU A 23 -4.01 -3.61 -6.23
CA LEU A 23 -4.79 -4.13 -5.10
C LEU A 23 -5.74 -3.07 -4.52
N VAL A 24 -5.24 -1.86 -4.30
CA VAL A 24 -6.05 -0.76 -3.73
C VAL A 24 -7.15 -0.32 -4.69
N VAL A 25 -6.80 -0.12 -5.97
CA VAL A 25 -7.76 0.31 -7.01
C VAL A 25 -8.91 -0.67 -7.09
N GLY A 26 -8.61 -1.98 -7.20
CA GLY A 26 -9.63 -3.02 -7.29
C GLY A 26 -10.56 -3.10 -6.08
N LEU A 27 -10.13 -2.69 -4.89
CA LEU A 27 -10.99 -2.64 -3.70
C LEU A 27 -11.77 -1.34 -3.57
N SER A 28 -11.20 -0.23 -4.02
CA SER A 28 -11.83 1.09 -3.97
C SER A 28 -13.05 1.21 -4.87
N GLU A 29 -13.10 0.43 -5.96
CA GLU A 29 -14.21 0.42 -6.92
C GLU A 29 -15.39 -0.47 -6.48
N LYS A 30 -15.21 -1.29 -5.44
CA LYS A 30 -16.24 -2.22 -4.96
C LYS A 30 -17.37 -1.48 -4.24
N PRO A 31 -18.65 -1.62 -4.64
CA PRO A 31 -19.78 -0.92 -4.03
C PRO A 31 -19.95 -1.15 -2.52
N GLU A 32 -19.51 -2.30 -2.01
CA GLU A 32 -19.54 -2.67 -0.60
C GLU A 32 -18.49 -1.92 0.26
N ASN A 33 -17.53 -1.23 -0.37
CA ASN A 33 -16.49 -0.47 0.32
C ASN A 33 -16.68 1.06 0.24
N LYS A 34 -17.88 1.53 -0.12
CA LYS A 34 -18.20 2.97 -0.25
C LYS A 34 -17.96 3.79 1.03
N ASN A 35 -17.93 3.14 2.18
CA ASN A 35 -17.69 3.77 3.49
C ASN A 35 -16.21 3.72 3.91
N VAL A 36 -15.32 3.20 3.06
CA VAL A 36 -13.88 3.13 3.30
C VAL A 36 -13.19 4.13 2.38
N VAL A 37 -12.28 4.93 2.94
CA VAL A 37 -11.43 5.84 2.18
C VAL A 37 -10.11 5.13 1.88
N PHE A 38 -9.78 4.98 0.61
CA PHE A 38 -8.51 4.41 0.16
C PHE A 38 -7.56 5.53 -0.23
N LEU A 39 -6.37 5.56 0.36
CA LEU A 39 -5.33 6.53 0.08
C LEU A 39 -4.06 5.80 -0.37
N LYS A 40 -3.39 6.39 -1.36
CA LYS A 40 -2.05 6.00 -1.78
C LYS A 40 -1.07 7.09 -1.38
N VAL A 41 0.05 6.68 -0.80
CA VAL A 41 1.19 7.56 -0.52
C VAL A 41 2.37 7.05 -1.34
N ASP A 42 2.90 7.90 -2.22
CA ASP A 42 4.17 7.59 -2.88
C ASP A 42 5.31 7.89 -1.89
N VAL A 43 6.05 6.84 -1.50
CA VAL A 43 7.14 6.95 -0.53
C VAL A 43 8.34 7.71 -1.07
N ASP A 44 8.50 7.81 -2.40
CA ASP A 44 9.58 8.58 -3.01
C ASP A 44 9.28 10.09 -2.93
N GLU A 45 8.00 10.47 -3.01
CA GLU A 45 7.58 11.87 -2.90
C GLU A 45 7.35 12.31 -1.45
N ALA A 46 6.95 11.38 -0.57
CA ALA A 46 6.62 11.63 0.84
C ALA A 46 7.55 10.86 1.80
N ALA A 47 8.85 11.03 1.63
CA ALA A 47 9.87 10.29 2.39
C ALA A 47 9.82 10.54 3.91
N ASP A 48 9.41 11.73 4.35
CA ASP A 48 9.22 12.09 5.76
C ASP A 48 8.05 11.32 6.39
N VAL A 49 6.93 11.21 5.67
CA VAL A 49 5.76 10.40 6.08
C VAL A 49 6.15 8.93 6.13
N ALA A 50 6.83 8.41 5.10
CA ALA A 50 7.28 7.02 5.06
C ALA A 50 8.19 6.69 6.25
N LYS A 51 9.11 7.59 6.60
CA LYS A 51 9.98 7.46 7.77
C LYS A 51 9.19 7.52 9.08
N HIS A 52 8.26 8.45 9.22
CA HIS A 52 7.43 8.58 10.43
C HIS A 52 6.56 7.33 10.65
N CYS A 53 6.08 6.73 9.57
CA CYS A 53 5.28 5.51 9.55
C CYS A 53 6.12 4.22 9.64
N ASP A 54 7.46 4.30 9.72
CA ASP A 54 8.41 3.17 9.77
C ASP A 54 8.23 2.16 8.61
N ILE A 55 7.98 2.67 7.40
CA ILE A 55 7.80 1.83 6.20
C ILE A 55 9.13 1.21 5.79
N LYS A 56 9.23 -0.12 5.91
CA LYS A 56 10.45 -0.91 5.60
C LYS A 56 10.36 -1.72 4.31
N CYS A 57 9.14 -2.01 3.86
CA CYS A 57 8.86 -2.86 2.72
C CYS A 57 7.74 -2.21 1.88
N MET A 58 7.66 -2.54 0.60
CA MET A 58 6.52 -2.16 -0.24
C MET A 58 5.87 -3.38 -0.89
N PRO A 59 4.54 -3.36 -1.07
CA PRO A 59 3.60 -2.40 -0.47
C PRO A 59 3.42 -2.65 1.04
N THR A 60 3.07 -1.59 1.79
CA THR A 60 2.62 -1.68 3.19
C THR A 60 1.26 -1.00 3.29
N PHE A 61 0.30 -1.68 3.93
CA PHE A 61 -1.06 -1.20 4.12
C PHE A 61 -1.27 -0.89 5.59
N HIS A 62 -1.61 0.37 5.88
CA HIS A 62 -2.04 0.81 7.20
C HIS A 62 -3.54 1.02 7.20
N PHE A 63 -4.20 0.61 8.28
CA PHE A 63 -5.63 0.79 8.47
C PHE A 63 -5.84 1.77 9.61
N TYR A 64 -6.65 2.80 9.35
CA TYR A 64 -6.96 3.84 10.33
C TYR A 64 -8.45 3.91 10.60
N LYS A 65 -8.81 4.13 11.87
CA LYS A 65 -10.19 4.37 12.31
C LYS A 65 -10.17 5.41 13.43
N ASN A 66 -11.06 6.41 13.34
CA ASN A 66 -11.12 7.52 14.30
C ASN A 66 -9.77 8.24 14.53
N GLY A 67 -8.92 8.32 13.51
CA GLY A 67 -7.61 8.97 13.59
C GLY A 67 -6.48 8.10 14.14
N GLU A 68 -6.75 6.86 14.56
CA GLU A 68 -5.75 5.95 15.11
C GLU A 68 -5.48 4.77 14.18
N LYS A 69 -4.23 4.29 14.16
CA LYS A 69 -3.84 3.09 13.40
C LYS A 69 -4.35 1.85 14.13
N VAL A 70 -5.23 1.10 13.50
CA VAL A 70 -5.87 -0.10 14.08
C VAL A 70 -5.26 -1.41 13.60
N ASP A 71 -4.64 -1.42 12.43
CA ASP A 71 -4.00 -2.61 11.86
C ASP A 71 -2.96 -2.22 10.80
N GLU A 72 -2.06 -3.15 10.48
CA GLU A 72 -1.11 -3.03 9.38
C GLU A 72 -0.62 -4.38 8.87
N PHE A 73 -0.22 -4.44 7.61
CA PHE A 73 0.61 -5.52 7.11
C PHE A 73 1.42 -5.09 5.89
N SER A 74 2.47 -5.84 5.56
CA SER A 74 3.33 -5.60 4.40
C SER A 74 3.32 -6.77 3.44
N GLY A 75 3.50 -6.49 2.15
CA GLY A 75 3.51 -7.44 1.05
C GLY A 75 2.23 -7.38 0.19
N ALA A 76 2.37 -7.69 -1.10
CA ALA A 76 1.27 -7.68 -2.06
C ALA A 76 0.40 -8.95 -1.92
N ASN A 77 -0.35 -9.07 -0.82
CA ASN A 77 -1.28 -10.17 -0.58
C ASN A 77 -2.74 -9.69 -0.67
N GLN A 78 -3.41 -10.04 -1.77
CA GLN A 78 -4.81 -9.65 -2.02
C GLN A 78 -5.78 -10.21 -0.99
N ALA A 79 -5.65 -11.50 -0.64
CA ALA A 79 -6.57 -12.17 0.27
C ALA A 79 -6.53 -11.53 1.67
N THR A 80 -5.33 -11.26 2.18
CA THR A 80 -5.14 -10.57 3.46
C THR A 80 -5.70 -9.14 3.41
N LEU A 81 -5.48 -8.41 2.31
CA LEU A 81 -6.04 -7.06 2.18
C LEU A 81 -7.58 -7.07 2.23
N GLU A 82 -8.20 -7.98 1.48
CA GLU A 82 -9.66 -8.15 1.43
C GLU A 82 -10.24 -8.54 2.79
N GLU A 83 -9.60 -9.49 3.48
CA GLU A 83 -10.00 -9.90 4.83
C GLU A 83 -9.99 -8.72 5.80
N LYS A 84 -8.90 -7.95 5.83
CA LYS A 84 -8.73 -6.80 6.71
C LYS A 84 -9.72 -5.68 6.40
N VAL A 85 -9.93 -5.34 5.13
CA VAL A 85 -10.94 -4.34 4.72
C VAL A 85 -12.33 -4.79 5.16
N ASN A 86 -12.71 -6.05 4.94
CA ASN A 86 -14.02 -6.56 5.34
C ASN A 86 -14.22 -6.53 6.87
N ALA A 87 -13.18 -6.87 7.64
CA ALA A 87 -13.24 -6.85 9.10
C ALA A 87 -13.35 -5.42 9.66
N LEU A 88 -12.63 -4.46 9.07
CA LEU A 88 -12.45 -3.13 9.64
C LEU A 88 -13.43 -2.07 9.12
N ARG A 89 -14.10 -2.31 7.99
CA ARG A 89 -15.06 -1.35 7.39
C ARG A 89 -16.34 -1.16 8.21
N SER A 90 -16.61 -1.98 9.23
CA SER A 90 -17.86 -1.93 10.00
C SER A 90 -17.91 -0.78 11.00
#